data_AF-I6VDX3-F1
#
_entry.id   AF-I6VDX3-F1
#
_cell.length_a   1.000
_cell.length_b   1.000
_cell.length_c   1.000
_cell.angle_alpha   90.00
_cell.angle_beta   90.00
_cell.angle_gamma   90.00
#
_symmetry.space_group_name_H-M   'P 1'
#
loop_
_entity.id
_entity.type
_entity.pdbx_description
1 polymer ?
#
loop_
_entity_poly.entity_id
_entity_poly.type
_entity_poly.pdbx_seq_one_letter_code
_entity_poly.pdbx_strand_id
1 'polypeptide(L)'
;VLSVVKQMKPEILTVVEQEANHNGPVFMDRFNESLHYYSTLFDSLEGSANSQDKVMSEVYLGKQICNVVACEGLDRVERHETLTQWRARFDSADFVPVHLGSNAFKQASMLLALFAGGDGYRVEENDGCLMLGWHTRPLIATSAWKASSNSVMAHRVE
;
A
#
# COMPACT_ATOMS: atom_id res chain seq x y z
N VAL A 1 3.27 12.40 11.70
CA VAL A 1 2.43 11.19 11.93
C VAL A 1 3.24 10.05 12.54
N LEU A 2 4.27 9.50 11.88
CA LEU A 2 5.03 8.33 12.40
C LEU A 2 5.61 8.52 13.81
N SER A 3 6.13 9.71 14.14
CA SER A 3 6.58 10.02 15.52
C SER A 3 5.44 9.94 16.55
N VAL A 4 4.24 10.42 16.19
CA VAL A 4 3.06 10.34 17.07
C VAL A 4 2.62 8.89 17.23
N VAL A 5 2.59 8.11 16.15
CA VAL A 5 2.29 6.67 16.20
C VAL A 5 3.29 5.95 17.12
N LYS A 6 4.58 6.26 17.02
CA LYS A 6 5.61 5.70 17.89
C LYS A 6 5.39 6.05 19.37
N GLN A 7 4.93 7.26 19.68
CA GLN A 7 4.60 7.69 21.05
C GLN A 7 3.43 6.91 21.66
N MET A 8 2.51 6.39 20.84
CA MET A 8 1.42 5.50 21.29
C MET A 8 1.92 4.10 21.69
N LYS A 9 3.18 3.77 21.38
CA LYS A 9 3.82 2.47 21.67
C LYS A 9 3.00 1.27 21.17
N PRO A 10 2.61 1.23 19.88
CA PRO A 10 1.90 0.08 19.33
C PRO A 10 2.80 -1.16 19.37
N GLU A 11 2.21 -2.32 19.66
CA GLU A 11 2.93 -3.59 19.55
C GLU A 11 3.21 -3.95 18.09
N ILE A 12 2.27 -3.67 17.19
CA ILE A 12 2.39 -3.81 15.75
C ILE A 12 1.68 -2.63 15.09
N LEU A 13 2.30 -2.05 14.08
CA LEU A 13 1.68 -1.14 13.13
C LEU A 13 1.52 -1.86 11.79
N THR A 14 0.28 -2.07 11.34
CA THR A 14 -0.01 -2.59 10.00
C THR A 14 -0.38 -1.45 9.06
N VAL A 15 0.17 -1.47 7.85
CA VAL A 15 -0.01 -0.41 6.85
C VAL A 15 -0.39 -1.07 5.53
N VAL A 16 -1.47 -0.56 4.93
CA VAL A 16 -2.03 -1.02 3.66
C VAL A 16 -2.12 0.18 2.75
N GLU A 17 -1.37 0.17 1.66
CA GLU A 17 -1.16 1.34 0.79
C GLU A 17 -1.24 0.95 -0.68
N GLN A 18 -1.61 1.91 -1.53
CA GLN A 18 -1.57 1.72 -2.99
C GLN A 18 -0.13 1.58 -3.47
N GLU A 19 0.15 0.53 -4.24
CA GLU A 19 1.48 0.28 -4.82
C GLU A 19 1.63 1.04 -6.14
N ALA A 20 1.87 2.35 -6.06
CA ALA A 20 2.06 3.23 -7.20
C ALA A 20 2.99 4.39 -6.89
N ASN A 21 3.83 4.81 -7.85
CA ASN A 21 4.71 5.97 -7.68
C ASN A 21 4.05 7.28 -8.16
N HIS A 22 3.05 7.76 -7.41
CA HIS A 22 2.32 9.00 -7.73
C HIS A 22 2.86 10.23 -7.00
N ASN A 23 3.91 10.10 -6.19
CA ASN A 23 4.47 11.24 -5.46
C ASN A 23 5.71 11.88 -6.14
N GLY A 24 6.10 11.42 -7.34
CA GLY A 24 7.25 11.94 -8.07
C GLY A 24 7.15 13.45 -8.40
N PRO A 25 8.28 14.16 -8.56
CA PRO A 25 8.28 15.59 -8.87
C PRO A 25 7.90 15.88 -10.33
N VAL A 26 8.19 14.97 -11.26
CA VAL A 26 7.95 15.14 -12.70
C VAL A 26 6.52 14.73 -13.06
N PHE A 27 5.78 15.63 -13.70
CA PHE A 27 4.39 15.38 -14.10
C PHE A 27 4.25 14.20 -15.06
N MET A 28 5.05 14.14 -16.13
CA MET A 28 4.94 13.08 -17.15
C MET A 28 5.13 11.68 -16.56
N ASP A 29 6.06 11.54 -15.60
CA ASP A 29 6.29 10.25 -14.92
C ASP A 29 5.06 9.84 -14.11
N ARG A 30 4.48 10.78 -13.36
CA ARG A 30 3.24 10.51 -12.60
C ARG A 30 2.08 10.18 -13.52
N PHE A 31 1.90 10.93 -14.61
CA PHE A 31 0.82 10.69 -15.56
C PHE A 31 0.91 9.30 -16.18
N ASN A 32 2.09 8.91 -16.65
CA ASN A 32 2.31 7.57 -17.22
C ASN A 32 2.08 6.47 -16.18
N GLU A 33 2.60 6.66 -14.96
CA GLU A 33 2.40 5.70 -13.88
C GLU A 33 0.91 5.57 -13.50
N SER A 34 0.19 6.69 -13.38
CA SER A 34 -1.25 6.71 -13.15
C SER A 34 -2.03 6.01 -14.26
N LEU A 35 -1.69 6.28 -15.53
CA LEU A 35 -2.36 5.62 -16.65
C LEU A 35 -2.25 4.10 -16.51
N HIS A 36 -1.04 3.58 -16.29
CA HIS A 36 -0.86 2.14 -16.18
C HIS A 36 -1.46 1.55 -14.89
N TYR A 37 -1.34 2.23 -13.76
CA TYR A 37 -1.89 1.78 -12.48
C TYR A 37 -3.42 1.73 -12.52
N TYR A 38 -4.06 2.82 -12.94
CA TYR A 38 -5.51 2.89 -12.98
C TYR A 38 -6.09 2.02 -14.10
N SER A 39 -5.47 1.92 -15.28
CA SER A 39 -5.92 0.96 -16.30
C SER A 39 -5.98 -0.47 -15.75
N THR A 40 -4.97 -0.87 -14.95
CA THR A 40 -4.94 -2.18 -14.30
C THR A 40 -6.07 -2.34 -13.27
N LEU A 41 -6.36 -1.30 -12.48
CA LEU A 41 -7.47 -1.31 -11.51
C LEU A 41 -8.84 -1.36 -12.17
N PHE A 42 -9.03 -0.64 -13.27
CA PHE A 42 -10.31 -0.67 -14.00
C PHE A 42 -10.54 -2.04 -14.65
N ASP A 43 -9.51 -2.65 -15.23
CA ASP A 43 -9.53 -4.02 -15.74
C ASP A 43 -9.91 -5.02 -14.63
N SER A 44 -9.33 -4.88 -13.44
CA SER A 44 -9.63 -5.72 -12.29
C SER A 44 -11.05 -5.56 -11.72
N LEU A 45 -11.77 -4.49 -12.11
CA LEU A 45 -13.16 -4.22 -11.74
C LEU A 45 -14.17 -4.69 -12.80
N GLU A 46 -13.74 -5.01 -14.03
CA GLU A 46 -14.66 -5.41 -15.10
C GLU A 46 -15.42 -6.70 -14.78
N GLY A 47 -14.82 -7.61 -14.00
CA GLY A 47 -15.45 -8.84 -13.52
C GLY A 47 -16.41 -8.68 -12.33
N SER A 48 -16.62 -7.47 -11.81
CA SER A 48 -17.49 -7.24 -10.65
C SER A 48 -18.98 -7.45 -10.98
N ALA A 49 -19.63 -8.37 -10.26
CA ALA A 49 -21.05 -8.68 -10.44
C ALA A 49 -22.00 -7.60 -9.92
N ASN A 50 -21.52 -6.70 -9.04
CA ASN A 50 -22.35 -5.66 -8.44
C ASN A 50 -22.14 -4.31 -9.15
N SER A 51 -23.14 -3.89 -9.92
CA SER A 51 -23.11 -2.66 -10.71
C SER A 51 -23.00 -1.39 -9.85
N GLN A 52 -23.58 -1.39 -8.64
CA GLN A 52 -23.51 -0.22 -7.76
C GLN A 52 -22.12 -0.03 -7.17
N ASP A 53 -21.49 -1.13 -6.71
CA ASP A 53 -20.14 -1.10 -6.16
C ASP A 53 -19.12 -0.72 -7.25
N LYS A 54 -19.34 -1.19 -8.48
CA LYS A 54 -18.54 -0.79 -9.64
C LYS A 54 -18.60 0.72 -9.87
N VAL A 55 -19.80 1.29 -10.02
CA VAL A 55 -19.96 2.75 -10.23
C VAL A 55 -19.32 3.55 -9.09
N MET A 56 -19.47 3.09 -7.84
CA MET A 56 -18.86 3.81 -6.70
C MET A 56 -17.34 3.73 -6.70
N SER A 57 -16.79 2.60 -7.10
CA SER A 57 -15.35 2.43 -7.30
C SER A 57 -14.83 3.34 -8.42
N GLU A 58 -15.52 3.40 -9.56
CA GLU A 58 -15.13 4.27 -10.69
C GLU A 58 -15.16 5.76 -10.30
N VAL A 59 -16.18 6.20 -9.56
CA VAL A 59 -16.26 7.57 -9.05
C VAL A 59 -15.12 7.87 -8.06
N TYR A 60 -14.79 6.93 -7.19
CA TYR A 60 -13.68 7.07 -6.25
C TYR A 60 -12.33 7.17 -6.99
N LEU A 61 -12.06 6.25 -7.91
CA LEU A 61 -10.82 6.23 -8.70
C LEU A 61 -10.71 7.49 -9.58
N GLY A 62 -11.81 7.95 -10.17
CA GLY A 62 -11.86 9.19 -10.95
C GLY A 62 -11.43 10.41 -10.14
N LYS A 63 -11.82 10.51 -8.87
CA LYS A 63 -11.38 11.60 -7.97
C LYS A 63 -9.87 11.53 -7.70
N GLN A 64 -9.34 10.32 -7.48
CA GLN A 64 -7.90 10.17 -7.27
C GLN A 64 -7.10 10.53 -8.51
N ILE A 65 -7.52 10.06 -9.69
CA ILE A 65 -6.91 10.41 -10.99
C ILE A 65 -6.89 11.93 -11.17
N CYS A 66 -8.03 12.58 -10.96
CA CYS A 66 -8.13 14.04 -11.06
C CYS A 66 -7.14 14.74 -10.13
N ASN A 67 -7.00 14.27 -8.89
CA ASN A 67 -6.06 14.90 -7.96
C ASN A 67 -4.60 14.67 -8.35
N VAL A 68 -4.21 13.44 -8.72
CA VAL A 68 -2.83 13.12 -9.11
C VAL A 68 -2.40 13.87 -10.38
N VAL A 69 -3.31 14.02 -11.35
CA VAL A 69 -3.01 14.59 -12.68
C VAL A 69 -3.25 16.09 -12.74
N ALA A 70 -4.33 16.61 -12.17
CA ALA A 70 -4.73 18.01 -12.36
C ALA A 70 -4.25 18.96 -11.24
N CYS A 71 -3.86 18.43 -10.07
CA CYS A 71 -3.43 19.25 -8.94
C CYS A 71 -1.91 19.24 -8.76
N GLU A 72 -1.38 20.32 -8.17
CA GLU A 72 0.03 20.46 -7.81
C GLU A 72 0.17 21.09 -6.41
N GLY A 73 1.40 21.08 -5.88
CA GLY A 73 1.70 21.72 -4.60
C GLY A 73 0.84 21.17 -3.45
N LEU A 74 0.21 22.06 -2.70
CA LEU A 74 -0.65 21.70 -1.55
C LEU A 74 -2.01 21.15 -1.97
N ASP A 75 -2.48 21.47 -3.18
CA ASP A 75 -3.77 20.99 -3.69
C ASP A 75 -3.71 19.51 -4.11
N ARG A 76 -2.49 19.00 -4.36
CA ARG A 76 -2.25 17.57 -4.63
C ARG A 76 -2.11 16.80 -3.32
N VAL A 77 -3.18 16.12 -2.94
CA VAL A 77 -3.30 15.32 -1.71
C VAL A 77 -3.02 13.84 -1.94
N GLU A 78 -3.36 13.31 -3.11
CA GLU A 78 -3.11 11.92 -3.50
C GLU A 78 -1.65 11.75 -3.89
N ARG A 79 -0.90 11.07 -3.02
CA ARG A 79 0.57 10.95 -3.09
C ARG A 79 1.02 9.54 -2.77
N HIS A 80 0.45 8.58 -3.51
CA HIS A 80 0.84 7.17 -3.37
C HIS A 80 2.34 7.00 -3.58
N GLU A 81 2.90 6.08 -2.82
CA GLU A 81 4.31 5.71 -2.84
C GLU A 81 4.41 4.19 -2.79
N THR A 82 5.44 3.66 -3.45
CA THR A 82 5.74 2.23 -3.48
C THR A 82 6.10 1.70 -2.10
N LEU A 83 5.97 0.40 -1.91
CA LEU A 83 6.41 -0.30 -0.70
C LEU A 83 7.87 0.00 -0.37
N THR A 84 8.72 0.13 -1.39
CA THR A 84 10.15 0.49 -1.20
C THR A 84 10.31 1.88 -0.59
N GLN A 85 9.53 2.87 -1.05
CA GLN A 85 9.54 4.22 -0.49
C GLN A 85 8.97 4.24 0.93
N TRP A 86 7.90 3.48 1.19
CA TRP A 86 7.35 3.32 2.53
C TRP A 86 8.34 2.67 3.49
N ARG A 87 9.06 1.62 3.07
CA ARG A 87 10.11 0.99 3.88
C ARG A 87 11.16 2.02 4.31
N ALA A 88 11.68 2.80 3.37
CA ALA A 88 12.64 3.86 3.67
C ALA A 88 12.10 4.89 4.68
N ARG A 89 10.80 5.24 4.63
CA ARG A 89 10.16 6.13 5.61
C ARG A 89 10.06 5.52 6.99
N PHE A 90 9.69 4.24 7.07
CA PHE A 90 9.60 3.51 8.34
C PHE A 90 10.98 3.34 8.98
N ASP A 91 11.98 2.95 8.19
CA ASP A 91 13.36 2.81 8.63
C ASP A 91 13.88 4.15 9.19
N SER A 92 13.63 5.25 8.49
CA SER A 92 14.00 6.61 8.93
C SER A 92 13.29 7.07 10.21
N ALA A 93 12.21 6.39 10.63
CA ALA A 93 11.46 6.66 11.84
C ALA A 93 11.75 5.64 12.98
N ASP A 94 12.78 4.82 12.80
CA ASP A 94 13.16 3.66 13.61
C ASP A 94 11.98 2.69 13.85
N PHE A 95 11.27 2.36 12.78
CA PHE A 95 10.44 1.16 12.73
C PHE A 95 11.25 0.03 12.11
N VAL A 96 11.00 -1.19 12.55
CA VAL A 96 11.60 -2.41 12.00
C VAL A 96 10.51 -3.27 11.36
N PRO A 97 10.75 -3.88 10.18
CA PRO A 97 9.76 -4.69 9.51
C PRO A 97 9.47 -5.97 10.29
N VAL A 98 8.22 -6.41 10.25
CA VAL A 98 7.74 -7.67 10.82
C VAL A 98 7.12 -8.49 9.69
N HIS A 99 7.50 -9.77 9.62
CA HIS A 99 6.90 -10.67 8.64
C HIS A 99 5.46 -10.96 9.02
N LEU A 100 4.54 -10.72 8.08
CA LEU A 100 3.12 -11.09 8.22
C LEU A 100 2.92 -12.61 8.36
N GLY A 101 3.89 -13.38 7.87
CA GLY A 101 3.98 -14.82 8.03
C GLY A 101 3.10 -15.61 7.06
N SER A 102 3.37 -16.92 6.97
CA SER A 102 2.72 -17.81 6.00
C SER A 102 1.20 -17.94 6.19
N ASN A 103 0.68 -17.68 7.39
CA ASN A 103 -0.76 -17.80 7.66
C ASN A 103 -1.54 -16.67 6.98
N ALA A 104 -1.02 -15.44 7.03
CA ALA A 104 -1.63 -14.31 6.33
C ALA A 104 -1.65 -14.55 4.81
N PHE A 105 -0.53 -15.03 4.25
CA PHE A 105 -0.46 -15.43 2.83
C PHE A 105 -1.51 -16.49 2.46
N LYS A 106 -1.63 -17.55 3.26
CA LYS A 106 -2.61 -18.63 3.04
C LYS A 106 -4.05 -18.11 3.11
N GLN A 107 -4.36 -17.26 4.08
CA GLN A 107 -5.70 -16.68 4.20
C GLN A 107 -6.04 -15.77 3.02
N ALA A 108 -5.11 -14.90 2.61
CA ALA A 108 -5.30 -14.03 1.46
C ALA A 108 -5.48 -14.85 0.16
N SER A 109 -4.66 -15.89 -0.03
CA SER A 109 -4.77 -16.81 -1.17
C SER A 109 -6.12 -17.55 -1.19
N MET A 110 -6.58 -18.01 -0.03
CA MET A 110 -7.88 -18.67 0.10
C MET A 110 -9.04 -17.73 -0.23
N LEU A 111 -8.99 -16.47 0.22
CA LEU A 111 -10.01 -15.48 -0.12
C LEU A 111 -10.09 -15.24 -1.63
N LEU A 112 -8.95 -15.11 -2.30
CA LEU A 112 -8.94 -14.99 -3.76
C LEU A 112 -9.52 -16.23 -4.45
N ALA A 113 -9.18 -17.44 -3.99
CA ALA A 113 -9.72 -18.67 -4.56
C ALA A 113 -11.25 -18.78 -4.40
N LEU A 114 -11.81 -18.24 -3.32
CA LEU A 114 -13.26 -18.28 -3.04
C LEU A 114 -14.04 -17.21 -3.81
N PHE A 115 -13.48 -16.00 -3.95
CA PHE A 115 -14.24 -14.83 -4.40
C PHE A 115 -13.78 -14.25 -5.74
N ALA A 116 -12.52 -14.47 -6.16
CA ALA A 116 -11.99 -13.89 -7.38
C ALA A 116 -12.11 -14.82 -8.61
N GLY A 117 -12.75 -15.99 -8.47
CA GLY A 117 -13.02 -16.90 -9.59
C GLY A 117 -11.78 -17.52 -10.26
N GLY A 118 -10.58 -17.24 -9.74
CA GLY A 118 -9.30 -17.74 -10.25
C GLY A 118 -8.65 -16.89 -11.35
N ASP A 119 -9.30 -15.83 -11.82
CA ASP A 119 -8.77 -15.00 -12.91
C ASP A 119 -8.25 -13.65 -12.41
N GLY A 120 -7.01 -13.33 -12.82
CA GLY A 120 -6.37 -12.03 -12.67
C GLY A 120 -5.79 -11.72 -11.29
N TYR A 121 -6.56 -11.80 -10.20
CA TYR A 121 -6.04 -11.45 -8.86
C TYR A 121 -5.02 -12.45 -8.35
N ARG A 122 -3.93 -11.94 -7.74
CA ARG A 122 -2.89 -12.75 -7.10
C ARG A 122 -2.32 -12.09 -5.87
N VAL A 123 -1.83 -12.91 -4.94
CA VAL A 123 -1.08 -12.47 -3.77
C VAL A 123 0.37 -12.91 -3.91
N GLU A 124 1.29 -11.99 -3.68
CA GLU A 124 2.73 -12.24 -3.67
C GLU A 124 3.32 -11.88 -2.31
N GLU A 125 4.31 -12.65 -1.88
CA GLU A 125 5.15 -12.28 -0.74
C GLU A 125 6.35 -11.45 -1.22
N ASN A 126 6.65 -10.36 -0.52
CA ASN A 126 7.79 -9.50 -0.79
C ASN A 126 8.45 -9.10 0.53
N ASP A 127 9.59 -9.71 0.86
CA ASP A 127 10.36 -9.48 2.11
C ASP A 127 9.48 -9.37 3.36
N GLY A 128 8.61 -10.36 3.58
CA GLY A 128 7.70 -10.42 4.73
C GLY A 128 6.44 -9.55 4.64
N CYS A 129 6.28 -8.77 3.57
CA CYS A 129 5.06 -8.05 3.21
C CYS A 129 4.21 -8.87 2.23
N LEU A 130 2.93 -8.51 2.09
CA LEU A 130 2.02 -9.12 1.12
C LEU A 130 1.59 -8.08 0.09
N MET A 131 1.63 -8.44 -1.18
CA MET A 131 1.16 -7.60 -2.27
C MET A 131 -0.04 -8.25 -2.95
N LEU A 132 -1.15 -7.53 -3.02
CA LEU A 132 -2.27 -7.89 -3.88
C LEU A 132 -2.01 -7.27 -5.25
N GLY A 133 -2.05 -8.09 -6.30
CA GLY A 133 -1.87 -7.66 -7.68
C GLY A 133 -2.99 -8.14 -8.60
N TRP A 134 -3.05 -7.52 -9.77
CA TRP A 134 -3.87 -7.94 -10.89
C TRP A 134 -2.97 -8.27 -12.07
N HIS A 135 -3.03 -9.53 -12.51
CA HIS A 135 -2.01 -10.15 -13.36
C HIS A 135 -0.62 -9.73 -12.87
N THR A 136 0.23 -9.34 -13.81
CA THR A 136 1.50 -8.63 -13.73
C THR A 136 1.81 -7.77 -12.52
N ARG A 137 0.82 -6.97 -12.12
CA ARG A 137 1.08 -5.67 -11.51
C ARG A 137 0.59 -5.66 -10.06
N PRO A 138 1.47 -5.36 -9.09
CA PRO A 138 1.06 -5.03 -7.73
C PRO A 138 0.13 -3.82 -7.70
N LEU A 139 -0.93 -3.91 -6.90
CA LEU A 139 -1.94 -2.84 -6.74
C LEU A 139 -1.96 -2.29 -5.32
N ILE A 140 -1.82 -3.17 -4.33
CA ILE A 140 -1.87 -2.84 -2.90
C ILE A 140 -0.76 -3.59 -2.19
N ALA A 141 0.02 -2.87 -1.37
CA ALA A 141 1.02 -3.45 -0.49
C ALA A 141 0.50 -3.44 0.95
N THR A 142 0.66 -4.56 1.65
CA THR A 142 0.36 -4.73 3.07
C THR A 142 1.64 -5.08 3.81
N SER A 143 1.98 -4.29 4.84
CA SER A 143 3.20 -4.44 5.63
C SER A 143 2.92 -4.32 7.12
N ALA A 144 3.80 -4.88 7.95
CA ALA A 144 3.73 -4.80 9.40
C ALA A 144 5.06 -4.33 9.99
N TRP A 145 4.99 -3.55 11.07
CA TRP A 145 6.12 -2.82 11.62
C TRP A 145 6.08 -2.80 13.14
N LYS A 146 7.26 -2.83 13.77
CA LYS A 146 7.45 -2.58 15.20
C LYS A 146 8.23 -1.30 15.41
N ALA A 147 7.81 -0.48 16.37
CA ALA A 147 8.67 0.61 16.81
C ALA A 147 9.92 0.02 17.48
N SER A 148 11.11 0.44 17.07
CA SER A 148 12.35 0.08 17.75
C SER A 148 12.29 0.65 19.18
N SER A 149 12.27 -0.25 20.16
CA SER A 149 12.43 0.14 21.55
C SER A 149 13.89 0.49 21.78
N ASN A 150 14.23 1.78 21.79
CA ASN A 150 15.47 2.20 22.42
C ASN A 150 15.37 1.89 23.91
N SER A 151 15.83 0.70 24.31
CA SER A 151 16.21 0.46 25.70
C SER A 151 17.39 1.38 25.98
N VAL A 152 17.11 2.54 26.58
CA VAL A 152 18.13 3.30 27.27
C VAL A 152 18.52 2.49 28.51
N MET A 153 19.32 1.44 28.31
CA MET A 153 20.21 0.92 29.33
C MET A 153 21.42 1.86 29.36
N ALA A 154 21.21 3.09 29.83
CA ALA A 154 22.31 3.89 30.34
C ALA A 154 22.62 3.33 31.73
N HIS A 155 23.63 2.48 31.76
CA HIS A 155 24.38 2.03 32.92
C HIS A 155 24.30 3.03 34.08
N ARG A 156 23.61 2.65 35.16
CA ARG A 156 23.91 3.16 36.49
C ARG A 156 25.06 2.28 37.01
N VAL A 157 26.28 2.71 36.76
CA VAL A 157 27.49 2.18 37.43
C VAL A 157 28.00 3.28 38.34
N GLU A 158 28.14 2.85 39.59
CA GLU A 158 28.73 3.50 40.77
C GLU A 158 27.92 4.63 41.44
#